data_AF-A0A0D0E165-F1
#
_entry.id   AF-A0A0D0E165-F1
#
_cell.length_a   1.000
_cell.length_b   1.000
_cell.length_c   1.000
_cell.angle_alpha   90.00
_cell.angle_beta   90.00
_cell.angle_gamma   90.00
#
_symmetry.space_group_name_H-M   'P 1'
#
loop_
_entity.id
_entity.type
_entity.pdbx_description
1 polymer ?
#
loop_
_entity_poly.entity_id
_entity_poly.type
_entity_poly.pdbx_seq_one_letter_code
_entity_poly.pdbx_strand_id
1 'polypeptide(L)'
;MYPKLVSLDTDWTLFWGWLDPKQSNWGKGPGAYSPVEDNIEQVDYWDLRDRTNHNIKCGLYADIPRIIKDILQNGAQIAIVSRNRSKGLCDRALWYWKVNDASGKERSIIDMVKFNEVYDRDMTEHFSKIKGWTNFNYFDMIHFDDEATNNVVEMMLGVTFQVSRDQKGLTWDNYQEGIEMWRRNQRIRSPFLGRDLNSYPKKKLIGYAGMDQGTIDLLQAGGRRQDRKEAARWGYAMYVADNPAIASYFNQWIKGNAFGQSAQTRIWVPDQGNLQTDVQKWDAFRIAWSQEDRDRTVANWGVQKPYVLFARHPNMGAGFPVRSGRWNEMVVYGQTQEALFLTVPLSDQEVKSAAQGPRFEQMISSWNIVVPAETKADFRAHGENIA
;
A
#
# COMPACT_ATOMS: atom_id res chain seq x y z
N MET A 1 9.59 13.64 -13.61
CA MET A 1 10.09 12.43 -12.91
C MET A 1 9.02 11.36 -13.02
N TYR A 2 9.42 10.11 -13.20
CA TYR A 2 8.56 8.98 -13.53
C TYR A 2 9.16 7.69 -12.89
N PRO A 3 8.36 6.67 -12.50
CA PRO A 3 8.85 5.40 -11.97
C PRO A 3 9.92 4.74 -12.85
N LYS A 4 10.81 3.92 -12.26
CA LYS A 4 11.71 3.07 -13.06
C LYS A 4 10.99 1.84 -13.62
N LEU A 5 9.97 1.38 -12.89
CA LEU A 5 9.17 0.21 -13.24
C LEU A 5 7.70 0.48 -12.90
N VAL A 6 6.82 0.14 -13.84
CA VAL A 6 5.37 0.16 -13.69
C VAL A 6 4.87 -1.26 -13.83
N SER A 7 4.23 -1.75 -12.77
CA SER A 7 3.71 -3.10 -12.65
C SER A 7 2.19 -3.10 -12.79
N LEU A 8 1.65 -4.00 -13.60
CA LEU A 8 0.24 -4.10 -13.92
C LEU A 8 -0.23 -5.54 -13.60
N ASP A 9 -1.29 -5.70 -12.82
CA ASP A 9 -2.01 -6.97 -12.72
C ASP A 9 -2.82 -7.24 -14.00
N THR A 10 -3.30 -8.47 -14.18
CA THR A 10 -3.99 -8.94 -15.39
C THR A 10 -5.51 -8.81 -15.31
N ASP A 11 -6.17 -9.66 -14.52
CA ASP A 11 -7.62 -9.81 -14.51
C ASP A 11 -8.24 -8.59 -13.82
N TRP A 12 -9.31 -8.04 -14.37
CA TRP A 12 -9.98 -6.81 -13.92
C TRP A 12 -9.12 -5.54 -13.85
N THR A 13 -7.80 -5.62 -14.07
CA THR A 13 -6.86 -4.49 -14.15
C THR A 13 -6.53 -4.12 -15.60
N LEU A 14 -5.92 -5.02 -16.38
CA LEU A 14 -5.60 -4.81 -17.80
C LEU A 14 -6.76 -5.16 -18.72
N PHE A 15 -7.54 -6.17 -18.36
CA PHE A 15 -8.70 -6.63 -19.12
C PHE A 15 -9.83 -7.06 -18.19
N TRP A 16 -11.08 -6.96 -18.63
CA TRP A 16 -12.22 -7.50 -17.89
C TRP A 16 -12.36 -9.01 -18.13
N GLY A 17 -12.92 -9.72 -17.15
CA GLY A 17 -13.08 -11.17 -17.18
C GLY A 17 -11.86 -11.94 -16.65
N TRP A 18 -12.08 -13.21 -16.30
CA TRP A 18 -11.07 -14.07 -15.66
C TRP A 18 -10.44 -15.04 -16.66
N LEU A 19 -9.11 -15.06 -16.77
CA LEU A 19 -8.32 -16.02 -17.54
C LEU A 19 -7.83 -17.22 -16.69
N ASP A 20 -8.71 -17.83 -15.89
CA ASP A 20 -8.40 -19.01 -15.06
C ASP A 20 -9.35 -20.18 -15.41
N PRO A 21 -8.86 -21.33 -15.93
CA PRO A 21 -9.70 -22.49 -16.25
C PRO A 21 -10.50 -23.03 -15.06
N LYS A 22 -10.10 -22.76 -13.81
CA LYS A 22 -10.85 -23.16 -12.61
C LYS A 22 -12.02 -22.22 -12.31
N GLN A 23 -11.93 -20.93 -12.67
CA GLN A 23 -12.94 -19.93 -12.35
C GLN A 23 -13.97 -19.77 -13.48
N SER A 24 -13.49 -19.72 -14.72
CA SER A 24 -14.29 -19.34 -15.90
C SER A 24 -14.43 -20.45 -16.95
N ASN A 25 -13.81 -21.62 -16.72
CA ASN A 25 -13.92 -22.82 -17.56
C ASN A 25 -13.34 -22.70 -18.99
N TRP A 26 -12.35 -21.83 -19.22
CA TRP A 26 -11.56 -21.80 -20.47
C TRP A 26 -11.03 -23.19 -20.88
N GLY A 27 -11.10 -23.48 -22.17
CA GLY A 27 -10.64 -24.70 -22.82
C GLY A 27 -11.27 -25.98 -22.25
N LYS A 28 -12.58 -25.95 -21.95
CA LYS A 28 -13.31 -27.12 -21.47
C LYS A 28 -14.51 -27.46 -22.33
N GLY A 29 -14.51 -28.69 -22.83
CA GLY A 29 -15.63 -29.29 -23.54
C GLY A 29 -15.19 -30.12 -24.74
N PRO A 30 -16.14 -30.67 -25.50
CA PRO A 30 -15.85 -31.32 -26.76
C PRO A 30 -15.16 -30.36 -27.72
N GLY A 31 -14.03 -30.77 -28.31
CA GLY A 31 -13.25 -29.94 -29.24
C GLY A 31 -12.26 -28.97 -28.59
N ALA A 32 -12.05 -29.04 -27.26
CA ALA A 32 -11.01 -28.27 -26.60
C ALA A 32 -9.60 -28.64 -27.09
N TYR A 33 -8.80 -27.63 -27.39
CA TYR A 33 -7.39 -27.73 -27.74
C TYR A 33 -6.53 -27.89 -26.49
N SER A 34 -5.33 -28.46 -26.67
CA SER A 34 -4.30 -28.58 -25.64
C SER A 34 -2.97 -28.09 -26.22
N PRO A 35 -2.25 -27.16 -25.57
CA PRO A 35 -2.52 -26.59 -24.24
C PRO A 35 -3.75 -25.66 -24.20
N VAL A 36 -4.20 -25.32 -22.99
CA VAL A 36 -5.50 -24.64 -22.76
C VAL A 36 -5.58 -23.28 -23.46
N GLU A 37 -4.47 -22.57 -23.58
CA GLU A 37 -4.35 -21.27 -24.22
C GLU A 37 -4.60 -21.27 -25.74
N ASP A 38 -4.51 -22.41 -26.42
CA ASP A 38 -4.87 -22.50 -27.84
C ASP A 38 -6.39 -22.41 -28.09
N ASN A 39 -7.19 -22.44 -27.00
CA ASN A 39 -8.62 -22.15 -27.04
C ASN A 39 -8.95 -20.65 -27.04
N ILE A 40 -7.96 -19.74 -26.94
CA ILE A 40 -8.22 -18.30 -27.12
C ILE A 40 -8.39 -17.98 -28.62
N GLU A 41 -9.53 -17.37 -28.93
CA GLU A 41 -9.85 -16.77 -30.22
C GLU A 41 -10.02 -15.26 -30.10
N GLN A 42 -9.37 -14.51 -30.98
CA GLN A 42 -9.58 -13.08 -31.12
C GLN A 42 -10.90 -12.80 -31.86
N VAL A 43 -11.74 -11.94 -31.27
CA VAL A 43 -13.00 -11.49 -31.88
C VAL A 43 -12.77 -10.19 -32.66
N ASP A 44 -12.13 -9.22 -32.01
CA ASP A 44 -11.72 -7.96 -32.61
C ASP A 44 -10.44 -7.41 -31.93
N TYR A 45 -10.18 -6.10 -32.02
CA TYR A 45 -9.02 -5.47 -31.40
C TYR A 45 -9.06 -5.50 -29.86
N TRP A 46 -10.26 -5.46 -29.26
CA TRP A 46 -10.48 -5.40 -27.82
C TRP A 46 -10.86 -6.75 -27.23
N ASP A 47 -11.74 -7.51 -27.89
CA ASP A 47 -12.38 -8.68 -27.30
C ASP A 47 -11.75 -10.01 -27.75
N LEU A 48 -11.57 -10.91 -26.79
CA LEU A 48 -11.18 -12.32 -26.97
C LEU A 48 -12.25 -13.24 -26.39
N ARG A 49 -12.37 -14.46 -26.91
CA ARG A 49 -13.32 -15.47 -26.45
C ARG A 49 -12.76 -16.88 -26.46
N ASP A 50 -13.43 -17.78 -25.75
CA ASP A 50 -13.12 -19.21 -25.78
C ASP A 50 -13.72 -19.89 -27.02
N ARG A 51 -12.89 -20.65 -27.75
CA ARG A 51 -13.29 -21.42 -28.95
C ARG A 51 -14.37 -22.46 -28.71
N THR A 52 -14.40 -23.06 -27.52
CA THR A 52 -15.34 -24.14 -27.17
C THR A 52 -16.66 -23.60 -26.60
N ASN A 53 -16.64 -22.40 -26.04
CA ASN A 53 -17.82 -21.73 -25.52
C ASN A 53 -17.71 -20.20 -25.64
N HIS A 54 -18.23 -19.64 -26.74
CA HIS A 54 -18.20 -18.20 -27.03
C HIS A 54 -18.87 -17.28 -25.99
N ASN A 55 -19.55 -17.82 -24.97
CA ASN A 55 -20.05 -17.04 -23.83
C ASN A 55 -18.94 -16.70 -22.82
N ILE A 56 -17.84 -17.46 -22.81
CA ILE A 56 -16.63 -17.17 -22.04
C ILE A 56 -15.81 -16.19 -22.88
N LYS A 57 -15.56 -15.01 -22.34
CA LYS A 57 -14.87 -13.91 -23.02
C LYS A 57 -14.13 -13.00 -22.03
N CYS A 58 -13.14 -12.29 -22.53
CA CYS A 58 -12.41 -11.22 -21.85
C CYS A 58 -12.08 -10.11 -22.85
N GLY A 59 -11.77 -8.91 -22.38
CA GLY A 59 -11.47 -7.80 -23.28
C GLY A 59 -10.61 -6.71 -22.66
N LEU A 60 -9.70 -6.15 -23.44
CA LEU A 60 -8.76 -5.12 -22.99
C LEU A 60 -9.51 -3.82 -22.63
N TYR A 61 -9.16 -3.19 -21.51
CA TYR A 61 -9.77 -1.89 -21.18
C TYR A 61 -9.26 -0.78 -22.12
N ALA A 62 -10.16 0.16 -22.44
CA ALA A 62 -9.96 1.15 -23.51
C ALA A 62 -8.73 2.05 -23.34
N ASP A 63 -8.32 2.35 -22.10
CA ASP A 63 -7.18 3.22 -21.81
C ASP A 63 -5.82 2.49 -21.82
N ILE A 64 -5.78 1.15 -21.79
CA ILE A 64 -4.52 0.41 -21.70
C ILE A 64 -3.53 0.73 -22.84
N PRO A 65 -3.94 0.86 -24.12
CA PRO A 65 -3.03 1.28 -25.20
C PRO A 65 -2.39 2.66 -24.97
N ARG A 66 -3.13 3.59 -24.35
CA ARG A 66 -2.64 4.93 -24.00
C ARG A 66 -1.67 4.86 -22.81
N ILE A 67 -1.99 4.06 -21.81
CA ILE A 67 -1.19 3.87 -20.59
C ILE A 67 0.16 3.22 -20.93
N ILE A 68 0.16 2.09 -21.66
CA ILE A 68 1.40 1.42 -22.08
C ILE A 68 2.30 2.36 -22.88
N LYS A 69 1.71 3.15 -23.79
CA LYS A 69 2.45 4.16 -24.55
C LYS A 69 3.11 5.21 -23.63
N ASP A 70 2.41 5.74 -22.64
CA ASP A 70 2.98 6.72 -21.70
C ASP A 70 4.11 6.11 -20.84
N ILE A 71 3.95 4.88 -20.34
CA ILE A 71 5.00 4.16 -19.60
C ILE A 71 6.28 4.05 -20.43
N LEU A 72 6.16 3.63 -21.70
CA LEU A 72 7.29 3.47 -22.61
C LEU A 72 7.91 4.81 -23.03
N GLN A 73 7.10 5.84 -23.27
CA GLN A 73 7.58 7.18 -23.63
C GLN A 73 8.35 7.87 -22.48
N ASN A 74 8.02 7.53 -21.22
CA ASN A 74 8.77 8.00 -20.05
C ASN A 74 9.96 7.08 -19.69
N GLY A 75 10.24 6.03 -20.48
CA GLY A 75 11.41 5.18 -20.33
C GLY A 75 11.34 4.14 -19.19
N ALA A 76 10.15 3.91 -18.62
CA ALA A 76 9.97 2.92 -17.58
C ALA A 76 9.84 1.49 -18.13
N GLN A 77 10.21 0.52 -17.30
CA GLN A 77 10.04 -0.89 -17.60
C GLN A 77 8.63 -1.34 -17.22
N ILE A 78 7.95 -2.09 -18.10
CA ILE A 78 6.65 -2.71 -17.80
C ILE A 78 6.89 -4.07 -17.14
N ALA A 79 6.20 -4.33 -16.02
CA ALA A 79 6.05 -5.65 -15.45
C ALA A 79 4.57 -6.08 -15.49
N ILE A 80 4.34 -7.35 -15.79
CA ILE A 80 3.09 -8.03 -15.49
C ILE A 80 3.32 -8.80 -14.20
N VAL A 81 2.50 -8.54 -13.18
CA VAL A 81 2.57 -9.18 -11.86
C VAL A 81 1.17 -9.59 -11.48
N SER A 82 0.91 -10.91 -11.48
CA SER A 82 -0.43 -11.43 -11.23
C SER A 82 -0.44 -12.73 -10.45
N ARG A 83 -1.49 -12.90 -9.64
CA ARG A 83 -1.81 -14.15 -8.94
C ARG A 83 -2.56 -15.16 -9.80
N ASN A 84 -2.85 -14.85 -11.07
CA ASN A 84 -3.52 -15.75 -11.99
C ASN A 84 -2.75 -17.09 -12.12
N ARG A 85 -3.50 -18.20 -12.13
CA ARG A 85 -2.98 -19.58 -12.15
C ARG A 85 -2.64 -20.11 -13.53
N SER A 86 -3.04 -19.42 -14.60
CA SER A 86 -2.86 -19.79 -15.99
C SER A 86 -2.03 -18.73 -16.72
N LYS A 87 -0.72 -18.78 -16.48
CA LYS A 87 0.24 -17.94 -17.20
C LYS A 87 0.11 -18.06 -18.72
N GLY A 88 -0.14 -19.27 -19.25
CA GLY A 88 -0.34 -19.51 -20.69
C GLY A 88 -1.52 -18.73 -21.28
N LEU A 89 -2.68 -18.69 -20.59
CA LEU A 89 -3.82 -17.89 -21.04
C LEU A 89 -3.50 -16.39 -21.02
N CYS A 90 -2.89 -15.91 -19.93
CA CYS A 90 -2.52 -14.50 -19.81
C CYS A 90 -1.52 -14.07 -20.89
N ASP A 91 -0.44 -14.84 -21.09
CA ASP A 91 0.57 -14.60 -22.13
C ASP A 91 -0.05 -14.58 -23.52
N ARG A 92 -0.96 -15.53 -23.82
CA ARG A 92 -1.64 -15.62 -25.12
C ARG A 92 -2.60 -14.45 -25.34
N ALA A 93 -3.32 -14.01 -24.32
CA ALA A 93 -4.21 -12.85 -24.43
C ALA A 93 -3.40 -11.56 -24.67
N LEU A 94 -2.33 -11.35 -23.89
CA LEU A 94 -1.37 -10.25 -24.06
C LEU A 94 -0.58 -10.34 -25.39
N TRP A 95 -0.60 -11.48 -26.07
CA TRP A 95 -0.08 -11.64 -27.42
C TRP A 95 -1.06 -11.17 -28.51
N TYR A 96 -2.36 -11.47 -28.37
CA TYR A 96 -3.38 -11.00 -29.32
C TYR A 96 -3.64 -9.49 -29.22
N TRP A 97 -3.64 -8.94 -28.00
CA TRP A 97 -3.76 -7.50 -27.81
C TRP A 97 -2.46 -6.79 -28.18
N LYS A 98 -2.59 -5.79 -29.06
CA LYS A 98 -1.46 -5.03 -29.58
C LYS A 98 -1.64 -3.55 -29.34
N VAL A 99 -0.54 -2.85 -29.10
CA VAL A 99 -0.51 -1.40 -28.88
C VAL A 99 0.69 -0.78 -29.59
N ASN A 100 0.62 0.52 -29.83
CA ASN A 100 1.72 1.24 -30.46
C ASN A 100 2.82 1.54 -29.44
N ASP A 101 4.05 1.16 -29.79
CA ASP A 101 5.24 1.47 -29.00
C ASP A 101 5.61 2.97 -29.04
N ALA A 102 6.71 3.34 -28.38
CA ALA A 102 7.22 4.71 -28.36
C ALA A 102 7.59 5.27 -29.75
N SER A 103 7.84 4.42 -30.75
CA SER A 103 8.09 4.80 -32.15
C SER A 103 6.84 4.79 -33.04
N GLY A 104 5.67 4.44 -32.49
CA GLY A 104 4.42 4.33 -33.23
C GLY A 104 4.26 3.02 -34.01
N LYS A 105 5.09 2.01 -33.76
CA LYS A 105 4.95 0.68 -34.35
C LYS A 105 4.07 -0.20 -33.45
N GLU A 106 3.07 -0.83 -34.07
CA GLU A 106 2.22 -1.83 -33.41
C GLU A 106 3.04 -3.06 -32.98
N ARG A 107 2.92 -3.46 -31.70
CA ARG A 107 3.46 -4.70 -31.14
C ARG A 107 2.47 -5.32 -30.17
N SER A 108 2.54 -6.64 -29.99
CA SER A 108 1.80 -7.33 -28.92
C SER A 108 2.24 -6.82 -27.54
N ILE A 109 1.31 -6.68 -26.60
CA ILE A 109 1.63 -6.15 -25.25
C ILE A 109 2.76 -6.97 -24.61
N ILE A 110 2.70 -8.29 -24.74
CA ILE A 110 3.68 -9.23 -24.20
C ILE A 110 5.13 -8.95 -24.66
N ASP A 111 5.35 -8.42 -25.87
CA ASP A 111 6.69 -8.11 -26.41
C ASP A 111 7.35 -6.87 -25.75
N MET A 112 6.53 -6.04 -25.09
CA MET A 112 6.97 -4.82 -24.41
C MET A 112 7.19 -5.03 -22.91
N VAL A 113 6.63 -6.09 -22.35
CA VAL A 113 6.83 -6.54 -20.96
C VAL A 113 8.29 -6.94 -20.74
N LYS A 114 8.87 -6.52 -19.60
CA LYS A 114 10.24 -6.88 -19.18
C LYS A 114 10.27 -7.93 -18.08
N PHE A 115 9.26 -7.96 -17.22
CA PHE A 115 9.11 -8.97 -16.17
C PHE A 115 7.69 -9.50 -16.22
N ASN A 116 7.52 -10.82 -16.18
CA ASN A 116 6.24 -11.48 -16.36
C ASN A 116 6.09 -12.55 -15.28
N GLU A 117 5.78 -12.07 -14.08
CA GLU A 117 5.62 -12.89 -12.88
C GLU A 117 4.10 -13.17 -12.71
N VAL A 118 3.63 -14.22 -13.36
CA VAL A 118 2.21 -14.64 -13.31
C VAL A 118 2.12 -16.04 -12.70
N TYR A 119 1.71 -16.12 -11.44
CA TYR A 119 1.52 -17.35 -10.67
C TYR A 119 0.88 -17.07 -9.29
N ASP A 120 0.14 -18.03 -8.74
CA ASP A 120 -0.56 -17.90 -7.45
C ASP A 120 0.40 -17.97 -6.24
N ARG A 121 0.96 -16.81 -5.88
CA ARG A 121 1.77 -16.53 -4.69
C ARG A 121 1.52 -15.10 -4.23
N ASP A 122 1.90 -14.78 -3.01
CA ASP A 122 1.76 -13.42 -2.47
C ASP A 122 2.59 -12.42 -3.29
N MET A 123 2.01 -11.26 -3.60
CA MET A 123 2.61 -10.23 -4.47
C MET A 123 4.00 -9.77 -3.99
N THR A 124 4.32 -9.93 -2.70
CA THR A 124 5.66 -9.67 -2.15
C THR A 124 6.74 -10.61 -2.69
N GLU A 125 6.42 -11.87 -3.04
CA GLU A 125 7.35 -12.80 -3.69
C GLU A 125 7.69 -12.34 -5.12
N HIS A 126 6.67 -11.90 -5.88
CA HIS A 126 6.82 -11.38 -7.24
C HIS A 126 7.75 -10.16 -7.29
N PHE A 127 7.47 -9.15 -6.45
CA PHE A 127 8.32 -7.96 -6.36
C PHE A 127 9.73 -8.28 -5.85
N SER A 128 9.90 -9.27 -4.97
CA SER A 128 11.22 -9.71 -4.51
C SER A 128 12.09 -10.27 -5.65
N LYS A 129 11.51 -11.04 -6.58
CA LYS A 129 12.22 -11.47 -7.79
C LYS A 129 12.55 -10.31 -8.72
N ILE A 130 11.59 -9.42 -9.00
CA ILE A 130 11.80 -8.23 -9.84
C ILE A 130 12.93 -7.36 -9.28
N LYS A 131 12.99 -7.19 -7.96
CA LYS A 131 14.12 -6.52 -7.29
C LYS A 131 15.44 -7.28 -7.47
N GLY A 132 15.43 -8.60 -7.37
CA GLY A 132 16.60 -9.44 -7.65
C GLY A 132 17.16 -9.26 -9.08
N TRP A 133 16.29 -9.14 -10.08
CA TRP A 133 16.68 -8.92 -11.48
C TRP A 133 17.12 -7.48 -11.80
N THR A 134 16.42 -6.49 -11.25
CA THR A 134 16.62 -5.06 -11.60
C THR A 134 17.60 -4.33 -10.68
N ASN A 135 17.77 -4.81 -9.45
CA ASN A 135 18.32 -4.07 -8.32
C ASN A 135 17.67 -2.69 -8.07
N PHE A 136 16.45 -2.46 -8.57
CA PHE A 136 15.72 -1.21 -8.28
C PHE A 136 15.29 -1.17 -6.81
N ASN A 137 15.11 0.02 -6.25
CA ASN A 137 14.43 0.16 -4.98
C ASN A 137 12.93 -0.01 -5.21
N TYR A 138 12.22 -0.65 -4.27
CA TYR A 138 10.75 -0.74 -4.34
C TYR A 138 10.09 0.65 -4.40
N PHE A 139 10.67 1.62 -3.71
CA PHE A 139 10.29 3.03 -3.76
C PHE A 139 10.41 3.67 -5.15
N ASP A 140 11.19 3.07 -6.07
CA ASP A 140 11.32 3.49 -7.47
C ASP A 140 10.28 2.80 -8.38
N MET A 141 9.36 1.99 -7.82
CA MET A 141 8.34 1.19 -8.52
C MET A 141 6.92 1.62 -8.15
N ILE A 142 5.97 1.35 -9.05
CA ILE A 142 4.51 1.45 -8.81
C ILE A 142 3.81 0.17 -9.29
N HIS A 143 2.72 -0.21 -8.62
CA HIS A 143 1.83 -1.29 -8.99
C HIS A 143 0.38 -0.79 -9.10
N PHE A 144 -0.28 -1.20 -10.17
CA PHE A 144 -1.71 -1.07 -10.38
C PHE A 144 -2.36 -2.47 -10.37
N ASP A 145 -3.45 -2.60 -9.63
CA ASP A 145 -4.14 -3.85 -9.29
C ASP A 145 -5.59 -3.51 -8.90
N ASP A 146 -6.60 -4.36 -9.14
CA ASP A 146 -7.98 -4.09 -8.72
C ASP A 146 -8.28 -4.60 -7.30
N GLU A 147 -7.51 -5.58 -6.82
CA GLU A 147 -7.73 -6.29 -5.57
C GLU A 147 -6.95 -5.64 -4.43
N ALA A 148 -7.67 -4.88 -3.60
CA ALA A 148 -7.10 -4.10 -2.50
C ALA A 148 -6.22 -4.91 -1.54
N THR A 149 -6.45 -6.23 -1.37
CA THR A 149 -5.59 -7.08 -0.51
C THR A 149 -4.15 -7.18 -0.98
N ASN A 150 -3.86 -6.90 -2.26
CA ASN A 150 -2.49 -6.87 -2.78
C ASN A 150 -1.71 -5.61 -2.33
N ASN A 151 -2.35 -4.66 -1.61
CA ASN A 151 -1.67 -3.50 -0.99
C ASN A 151 -0.58 -3.86 0.03
N VAL A 152 -0.48 -5.14 0.41
CA VAL A 152 0.64 -5.70 1.16
C VAL A 152 2.01 -5.34 0.55
N VAL A 153 2.13 -5.16 -0.77
CA VAL A 153 3.40 -4.70 -1.38
C VAL A 153 3.77 -3.27 -1.03
N GLU A 154 2.79 -2.37 -0.90
CA GLU A 154 3.01 -0.99 -0.46
C GLU A 154 3.46 -0.96 0.99
N MET A 155 2.82 -1.78 1.82
CA MET A 155 3.11 -1.83 3.24
C MET A 155 4.45 -2.53 3.57
N MET A 156 4.67 -3.73 3.03
CA MET A 156 5.83 -4.57 3.33
C MET A 156 7.09 -4.19 2.54
N LEU A 157 6.92 -3.77 1.28
CA LEU A 157 8.04 -3.50 0.36
C LEU A 157 8.17 -2.03 -0.03
N GLY A 158 7.09 -1.24 -0.02
CA GLY A 158 7.13 0.21 -0.33
C GLY A 158 7.16 0.52 -1.80
N VAL A 159 6.69 -0.42 -2.61
CA VAL A 159 6.12 -0.14 -3.93
C VAL A 159 5.00 0.89 -3.72
N THR A 160 4.78 1.82 -4.65
CA THR A 160 3.55 2.63 -4.62
C THR A 160 2.38 1.77 -5.13
N PHE A 161 1.27 1.67 -4.41
CA PHE A 161 0.16 0.80 -4.81
C PHE A 161 -1.12 1.61 -5.07
N GLN A 162 -1.69 1.47 -6.27
CA GLN A 162 -2.89 2.17 -6.71
C GLN A 162 -3.98 1.15 -7.09
N VAL A 163 -5.14 1.23 -6.42
CA VAL A 163 -6.26 0.31 -6.68
C VAL A 163 -7.12 0.77 -7.87
N SER A 164 -7.36 -0.14 -8.80
CA SER A 164 -8.26 0.00 -9.95
C SER A 164 -9.71 -0.36 -9.55
N ARG A 165 -10.37 0.53 -8.80
CA ARG A 165 -11.69 0.25 -8.18
C ARG A 165 -12.84 0.09 -9.20
N ASP A 166 -13.95 -0.44 -8.68
CA ASP A 166 -15.28 -0.49 -9.33
C ASP A 166 -15.38 -1.37 -10.59
N GLN A 167 -14.46 -2.32 -10.82
CA GLN A 167 -14.44 -3.19 -12.02
C GLN A 167 -14.38 -2.42 -13.35
N LYS A 168 -13.83 -1.20 -13.33
CA LYS A 168 -13.65 -0.34 -14.53
C LYS A 168 -12.31 -0.56 -15.23
N GLY A 169 -11.44 -1.38 -14.66
CA GLY A 169 -10.06 -1.50 -15.11
C GLY A 169 -9.19 -0.33 -14.69
N LEU A 170 -7.92 -0.43 -15.10
CA LEU A 170 -7.00 0.68 -15.01
C LEU A 170 -7.36 1.74 -16.07
N THR A 171 -8.11 2.76 -15.63
CA THR A 171 -8.44 3.94 -16.44
C THR A 171 -7.27 4.93 -16.48
N TRP A 172 -7.27 5.84 -17.45
CA TRP A 172 -6.24 6.87 -17.56
C TRP A 172 -6.17 7.76 -16.30
N ASP A 173 -7.30 8.11 -15.71
CA ASP A 173 -7.35 8.98 -14.53
C ASP A 173 -6.79 8.26 -13.29
N ASN A 174 -7.19 7.00 -13.05
CA ASN A 174 -6.62 6.18 -11.97
C ASN A 174 -5.11 5.97 -12.15
N TYR A 175 -4.66 5.76 -13.38
CA TYR A 175 -3.25 5.69 -13.74
C TYR A 175 -2.50 7.00 -13.40
N GLN A 176 -3.03 8.17 -13.76
CA GLN A 176 -2.43 9.46 -13.43
C GLN A 176 -2.43 9.75 -11.91
N GLU A 177 -3.49 9.37 -11.20
CA GLU A 177 -3.55 9.45 -9.73
C GLU A 177 -2.42 8.65 -9.07
N GLY A 178 -2.20 7.41 -9.52
CA GLY A 178 -1.11 6.56 -9.05
C GLY A 178 0.27 7.14 -9.36
N ILE A 179 0.48 7.65 -10.59
CA ILE A 179 1.74 8.30 -10.97
C ILE A 179 2.01 9.56 -10.13
N GLU A 180 0.99 10.38 -9.83
CA GLU A 180 1.17 11.53 -8.93
C GLU A 180 1.38 11.11 -7.47
N MET A 181 0.76 10.03 -7.01
CA MET A 181 1.06 9.43 -5.70
C MET A 181 2.52 8.99 -5.59
N TRP A 182 3.05 8.31 -6.61
CA TRP A 182 4.45 7.94 -6.66
C TRP A 182 5.37 9.17 -6.65
N ARG A 183 5.00 10.26 -7.35
CA ARG A 183 5.74 11.53 -7.32
C ARG A 183 5.68 12.20 -5.94
N ARG A 184 4.54 12.16 -5.24
CA ARG A 184 4.42 12.66 -3.84
C ARG A 184 5.33 11.86 -2.91
N ASN A 185 5.37 10.53 -3.05
CA ASN A 185 6.33 9.67 -2.36
C ASN A 185 7.78 10.10 -2.63
N GLN A 186 8.18 10.36 -3.88
CA GLN A 186 9.53 10.85 -4.17
C GLN A 186 9.85 12.22 -3.54
N ARG A 187 8.88 13.14 -3.49
CA ARG A 187 9.08 14.49 -2.92
C ARG A 187 9.36 14.48 -1.42
N ILE A 188 8.85 13.49 -0.68
CA ILE A 188 9.08 13.36 0.78
C ILE A 188 10.32 12.54 1.14
N ARG A 189 11.01 11.91 0.17
CA ARG A 189 12.10 10.97 0.43
C ARG A 189 13.37 11.67 0.95
N SER A 190 13.61 11.54 2.26
CA SER A 190 14.93 11.70 2.88
C SER A 190 15.69 10.37 2.74
N PRO A 191 16.91 10.36 2.16
CA PRO A 191 17.72 9.14 2.14
C PRO A 191 18.16 8.74 3.55
N PHE A 192 18.31 7.44 3.80
CA PHE A 192 18.99 6.94 5.00
C PHE A 192 20.50 7.17 4.86
N LEU A 193 21.05 8.01 5.73
CA LEU A 193 22.45 8.43 5.81
C LEU A 193 23.17 7.78 7.02
N GLY A 194 22.69 6.61 7.46
CA GLY A 194 23.15 5.95 8.67
C GLY A 194 22.52 6.53 9.95
N ARG A 195 23.10 6.17 11.09
CA ARG A 195 22.56 6.46 12.44
C ARG A 195 23.06 7.77 13.07
N ASP A 196 24.02 8.47 12.45
CA ASP A 196 24.48 9.77 12.95
C ASP A 196 23.39 10.82 12.75
N LEU A 197 22.87 11.35 13.86
CA LEU A 197 21.88 12.42 13.85
C LEU A 197 22.39 13.70 13.16
N ASN A 198 23.71 13.93 13.09
CA ASN A 198 24.28 15.11 12.45
C ASN A 198 24.16 15.08 10.93
N SER A 199 24.04 13.89 10.31
CA SER A 199 23.72 13.73 8.88
C SER A 199 22.35 14.31 8.49
N TYR A 200 21.48 14.59 9.47
CA TYR A 200 20.11 15.05 9.25
C TYR A 200 19.93 16.48 9.81
N PRO A 201 20.26 17.54 9.05
CA PRO A 201 20.22 18.92 9.54
C PRO A 201 18.81 19.44 9.84
N LYS A 202 17.77 18.81 9.25
CA LYS A 202 16.34 19.15 9.48
C LYS A 202 15.64 18.20 10.46
N LYS A 203 16.37 17.33 11.19
CA LYS A 203 15.78 16.37 12.13
C LYS A 203 14.89 17.05 13.17
N LYS A 204 13.79 16.39 13.53
CA LYS A 204 12.88 16.78 14.60
C LYS A 204 12.53 15.53 15.40
N LEU A 205 12.45 15.63 16.73
CA LEU A 205 11.89 14.56 17.53
C LEU A 205 10.38 14.51 17.26
N ILE A 206 9.92 13.40 16.68
CA ILE A 206 8.50 13.19 16.40
C ILE A 206 7.80 12.41 17.52
N GLY A 207 8.53 11.59 18.29
CA GLY A 207 8.01 10.89 19.47
C GLY A 207 8.76 9.59 19.75
N TYR A 208 8.08 8.64 20.40
CA TYR A 208 8.64 7.39 20.93
C TYR A 208 7.81 6.19 20.48
N ALA A 209 8.44 5.10 20.05
CA ALA A 209 7.73 3.88 19.65
C ALA A 209 8.09 2.70 20.56
N GLY A 210 7.08 1.92 20.96
CA GLY A 210 7.27 0.65 21.67
C GLY A 210 7.36 -0.50 20.66
N MET A 211 8.48 -1.22 20.64
CA MET A 211 8.79 -2.24 19.63
C MET A 211 9.56 -3.42 20.22
N ASP A 212 9.54 -4.55 19.51
CA ASP A 212 10.45 -5.67 19.72
C ASP A 212 11.85 -5.39 19.14
N GLN A 213 12.85 -6.15 19.60
CA GLN A 213 14.24 -5.92 19.21
C GLN A 213 14.46 -6.03 17.70
N GLY A 214 13.83 -7.00 17.02
CA GLY A 214 14.11 -7.19 15.60
C GLY A 214 13.40 -6.18 14.68
N THR A 215 12.30 -5.56 15.11
CA THR A 215 11.82 -4.34 14.43
C THR A 215 12.75 -3.16 14.66
N ILE A 216 13.33 -3.00 15.86
CA ILE A 216 14.36 -1.99 16.12
C ILE A 216 15.57 -2.20 15.19
N ASP A 217 16.08 -3.43 15.08
CA ASP A 217 17.23 -3.76 14.23
C ASP A 217 16.97 -3.42 12.74
N LEU A 218 15.76 -3.73 12.23
CA LEU A 218 15.34 -3.39 10.85
C LEU A 218 15.31 -1.87 10.61
N LEU A 219 14.75 -1.10 11.54
CA LEU A 219 14.68 0.37 11.45
C LEU A 219 16.06 1.01 11.61
N GLN A 220 16.93 0.46 12.45
CA GLN A 220 18.32 0.91 12.58
C GLN A 220 19.17 0.66 11.32
N ALA A 221 18.76 -0.27 10.46
CA ALA A 221 19.35 -0.52 9.15
C ALA A 221 18.76 0.37 8.03
N GLY A 222 17.85 1.30 8.35
CA GLY A 222 17.17 2.15 7.37
C GLY A 222 16.00 1.46 6.65
N GLY A 223 15.55 0.31 7.16
CA GLY A 223 14.32 -0.35 6.71
C GLY A 223 13.07 0.18 7.43
N ARG A 224 12.07 -0.70 7.58
CA ARG A 224 10.77 -0.41 8.18
C ARG A 224 10.35 -1.48 9.18
N ARG A 225 9.23 -1.25 9.87
CA ARG A 225 8.47 -2.35 10.49
C ARG A 225 7.92 -3.29 9.39
N GLN A 226 8.44 -4.50 9.35
CA GLN A 226 7.87 -5.62 8.60
C GLN A 226 6.99 -6.45 9.54
N ASP A 227 6.06 -7.24 8.97
CA ASP A 227 5.17 -8.11 9.73
C ASP A 227 5.92 -8.98 10.75
N ARG A 228 5.40 -8.94 11.98
CA ARG A 228 5.64 -9.93 13.02
C ARG A 228 4.27 -10.18 13.63
N LYS A 229 4.01 -11.42 14.05
CA LYS A 229 2.74 -12.00 14.56
C LYS A 229 2.00 -11.21 15.66
N GLU A 230 2.58 -10.11 16.14
CA GLU A 230 1.90 -9.03 16.84
C GLU A 230 0.79 -8.46 15.94
N ALA A 231 -0.47 -8.57 16.35
CA ALA A 231 -1.48 -7.77 15.68
C ALA A 231 -1.11 -6.28 15.84
N ALA A 232 -1.24 -5.53 14.77
CA ALA A 232 -1.20 -4.08 14.81
C ALA A 232 -2.58 -3.60 14.40
N ARG A 233 -3.15 -2.67 15.18
CA ARG A 233 -4.50 -2.10 15.04
C ARG A 233 -4.79 -1.44 13.67
N TRP A 234 -3.80 -1.41 12.78
CA TRP A 234 -3.73 -0.75 11.48
C TRP A 234 -2.84 -1.51 10.47
N GLY A 235 -2.64 -2.82 10.64
CA GLY A 235 -1.64 -3.56 9.87
C GLY A 235 -0.23 -3.00 10.11
N TYR A 236 0.63 -2.99 9.08
CA TYR A 236 2.09 -2.79 9.19
C TYR A 236 2.59 -1.38 9.59
N ALA A 237 1.75 -0.58 10.22
CA ALA A 237 2.10 0.77 10.68
C ALA A 237 2.98 0.78 11.95
N MET A 238 3.76 1.85 12.08
CA MET A 238 4.50 2.21 13.29
C MET A 238 3.64 3.16 14.14
N TYR A 239 3.50 2.84 15.42
CA TYR A 239 2.85 3.69 16.41
C TYR A 239 3.91 4.53 17.13
N VAL A 240 3.78 5.84 17.00
CA VAL A 240 4.63 6.83 17.67
C VAL A 240 3.78 7.51 18.73
N ALA A 241 4.12 7.32 19.99
CA ALA A 241 3.53 8.02 21.11
C ALA A 241 4.26 9.33 21.42
N ASP A 242 3.53 10.32 21.92
CA ASP A 242 4.08 11.61 22.33
C ASP A 242 4.83 11.58 23.68
N ASN A 243 4.83 10.43 24.35
CA ASN A 243 5.38 10.26 25.69
C ASN A 243 6.05 8.88 25.84
N PRO A 244 7.27 8.79 26.39
CA PRO A 244 8.02 7.54 26.54
C PRO A 244 7.30 6.52 27.45
N ALA A 245 6.55 6.96 28.46
CA ALA A 245 5.76 6.07 29.31
C ALA A 245 4.60 5.42 28.54
N ILE A 246 3.97 6.14 27.59
CA ILE A 246 2.92 5.58 26.71
C ILE A 246 3.53 4.55 25.76
N ALA A 247 4.67 4.86 25.14
CA ALA A 247 5.39 3.90 24.29
C ALA A 247 5.82 2.64 25.06
N SER A 248 6.28 2.80 26.31
CA SER A 248 6.63 1.68 27.19
C SER A 248 5.39 0.86 27.60
N TYR A 249 4.27 1.51 27.94
CA TYR A 249 2.99 0.85 28.18
C TYR A 249 2.57 0.00 26.97
N PHE A 250 2.63 0.56 25.75
CA PHE A 250 2.28 -0.20 24.54
C PHE A 250 3.22 -1.37 24.30
N ASN A 251 4.53 -1.21 24.51
CA ASN A 251 5.51 -2.30 24.41
C ASN A 251 5.17 -3.46 25.37
N GLN A 252 4.87 -3.13 26.64
CA GLN A 252 4.46 -4.13 27.64
C GLN A 252 3.12 -4.78 27.31
N TRP A 253 2.16 -4.00 26.81
CA TRP A 253 0.83 -4.49 26.42
C TRP A 253 0.89 -5.45 25.23
N ILE A 254 1.69 -5.14 24.21
CA ILE A 254 1.96 -6.03 23.06
C ILE A 254 2.61 -7.33 23.55
N LYS A 255 3.65 -7.25 24.37
CA LYS A 255 4.35 -8.42 24.93
C LYS A 255 3.47 -9.31 25.81
N GLY A 256 2.55 -8.71 26.57
CA GLY A 256 1.79 -9.42 27.59
C GLY A 256 0.45 -9.99 27.12
N ASN A 257 -0.17 -9.44 26.08
CA ASN A 257 -1.62 -9.57 25.95
C ASN A 257 -2.19 -9.57 24.51
N ALA A 258 -1.36 -9.79 23.50
CA ALA A 258 -1.74 -9.65 22.11
C ALA A 258 -2.78 -10.71 21.65
N PHE A 259 -4.07 -10.42 21.40
CA PHE A 259 -4.86 -9.21 21.70
C PHE A 259 -6.16 -9.66 22.43
N GLY A 260 -6.44 -9.11 23.62
CA GLY A 260 -7.67 -9.39 24.39
C GLY A 260 -8.94 -8.78 23.77
N GLN A 261 -10.08 -9.48 23.89
CA GLN A 261 -11.36 -9.24 23.17
C GLN A 261 -12.02 -7.85 23.31
N SER A 262 -11.47 -6.93 24.10
CA SER A 262 -12.07 -5.62 24.44
C SER A 262 -11.33 -4.40 23.87
N ALA A 263 -10.30 -4.60 23.06
CA ALA A 263 -9.44 -3.54 22.52
C ALA A 263 -10.10 -2.71 21.38
N GLN A 264 -11.05 -1.83 21.71
CA GLN A 264 -11.62 -0.88 20.75
C GLN A 264 -10.63 0.24 20.40
N THR A 265 -10.27 0.36 19.13
CA THR A 265 -9.41 1.44 18.61
C THR A 265 -10.27 2.46 17.88
N ARG A 266 -10.29 3.72 18.33
CA ARG A 266 -11.01 4.80 17.64
C ARG A 266 -10.04 5.59 16.79
N ILE A 267 -10.16 5.32 15.49
CA ILE A 267 -9.57 6.03 14.38
C ILE A 267 -10.06 7.48 14.40
N TRP A 268 -9.27 8.40 13.85
CA TRP A 268 -9.82 9.72 13.54
C TRP A 268 -9.58 10.23 12.10
N VAL A 269 -9.98 9.38 11.16
CA VAL A 269 -11.15 9.67 10.31
C VAL A 269 -12.40 9.49 11.19
N PRO A 270 -13.46 10.34 11.16
CA PRO A 270 -14.67 10.12 11.94
C PRO A 270 -15.18 8.70 11.75
N ASP A 271 -15.22 7.94 12.84
CA ASP A 271 -15.74 6.57 12.81
C ASP A 271 -17.25 6.63 12.60
N GLN A 272 -17.67 6.47 11.34
CA GLN A 272 -19.07 6.38 10.93
C GLN A 272 -19.70 5.03 11.31
N GLY A 273 -19.03 4.19 12.12
CA GLY A 273 -19.47 2.88 12.58
C GLY A 273 -19.34 1.76 11.54
N ASN A 274 -19.04 2.12 10.28
CA ASN A 274 -19.04 1.21 9.13
C ASN A 274 -17.64 0.73 8.73
N LEU A 275 -16.57 1.29 9.31
CA LEU A 275 -15.18 0.98 8.92
C LEU A 275 -14.71 -0.32 9.58
N GLN A 276 -14.27 -1.27 8.76
CA GLN A 276 -13.91 -2.64 9.17
C GLN A 276 -12.40 -2.73 9.39
N THR A 277 -11.95 -2.35 10.59
CA THR A 277 -10.52 -2.15 10.87
C THR A 277 -9.95 -3.07 11.96
N ASP A 278 -10.81 -3.88 12.57
CA ASP A 278 -10.46 -4.89 13.56
C ASP A 278 -9.94 -6.16 12.86
N VAL A 279 -8.62 -6.36 12.93
CA VAL A 279 -7.90 -7.49 12.32
C VAL A 279 -8.19 -8.85 12.98
N GLN A 280 -8.84 -8.88 14.15
CA GLN A 280 -9.29 -10.13 14.78
C GLN A 280 -10.72 -10.51 14.38
N LYS A 281 -11.53 -9.53 13.97
CA LYS A 281 -12.96 -9.71 13.64
C LYS A 281 -13.22 -9.90 12.16
N TRP A 282 -12.40 -9.30 11.30
CA TRP A 282 -12.62 -9.25 9.86
C TRP A 282 -11.52 -9.97 9.08
N ASP A 283 -11.86 -10.47 7.89
CA ASP A 283 -10.90 -11.03 6.95
C ASP A 283 -10.06 -9.95 6.26
N ALA A 284 -8.93 -10.36 5.64
CA ALA A 284 -8.01 -9.44 4.98
C ALA A 284 -8.67 -8.61 3.86
N PHE A 285 -9.63 -9.19 3.13
CA PHE A 285 -10.38 -8.53 2.07
C PHE A 285 -11.17 -7.34 2.60
N ARG A 286 -11.99 -7.57 3.64
CA ARG A 286 -12.73 -6.51 4.34
C ARG A 286 -11.83 -5.39 4.85
N ILE A 287 -10.69 -5.75 5.44
CA ILE A 287 -9.74 -4.78 6.03
C ILE A 287 -9.09 -3.93 4.94
N ALA A 288 -8.70 -4.53 3.83
CA ALA A 288 -8.07 -3.83 2.71
C ALA A 288 -9.05 -2.86 2.02
N TRP A 289 -10.26 -3.31 1.68
CA TRP A 289 -11.29 -2.43 1.12
C TRP A 289 -11.71 -1.32 2.09
N SER A 290 -11.76 -1.61 3.40
CA SER A 290 -11.96 -0.58 4.42
C SER A 290 -10.80 0.41 4.54
N GLN A 291 -9.56 0.06 4.17
CA GLN A 291 -8.46 1.02 4.03
C GLN A 291 -8.68 1.93 2.82
N GLU A 292 -9.04 1.38 1.67
CA GLU A 292 -9.31 2.17 0.46
C GLU A 292 -10.50 3.14 0.63
N ASP A 293 -11.53 2.77 1.40
CA ASP A 293 -12.63 3.68 1.74
C ASP A 293 -12.22 4.81 2.69
N ARG A 294 -11.27 4.55 3.61
CA ARG A 294 -10.65 5.58 4.44
C ARG A 294 -9.79 6.53 3.61
N ASP A 295 -8.94 5.99 2.74
CA ASP A 295 -8.06 6.77 1.85
C ASP A 295 -8.87 7.75 0.98
N ARG A 296 -10.00 7.30 0.41
CA ARG A 296 -10.94 8.16 -0.34
C ARG A 296 -11.61 9.20 0.55
N THR A 297 -11.99 8.85 1.77
CA THR A 297 -12.61 9.79 2.72
C THR A 297 -11.63 10.90 3.11
N VAL A 298 -10.36 10.56 3.33
CA VAL A 298 -9.27 11.51 3.61
C VAL A 298 -8.96 12.37 2.38
N ALA A 299 -8.98 11.79 1.18
CA ALA A 299 -8.81 12.52 -0.08
C ALA A 299 -9.90 13.58 -0.31
N ASN A 300 -11.14 13.31 0.08
CA ASN A 300 -12.25 14.27 0.01
C ASN A 300 -12.04 15.51 0.91
N TRP A 301 -11.16 15.46 1.90
CA TRP A 301 -10.75 16.62 2.73
C TRP A 301 -9.50 17.33 2.18
N GLY A 302 -9.07 16.98 0.96
CA GLY A 302 -7.87 17.53 0.33
C GLY A 302 -6.54 16.95 0.82
N VAL A 303 -6.55 15.84 1.58
CA VAL A 303 -5.34 15.17 2.07
C VAL A 303 -5.07 13.91 1.26
N GLN A 304 -3.90 13.81 0.62
CA GLN A 304 -3.55 12.70 -0.27
C GLN A 304 -2.45 11.82 0.34
N LYS A 305 -2.42 10.52 0.00
CA LYS A 305 -1.28 9.63 0.36
C LYS A 305 0.04 10.18 -0.21
N PRO A 306 1.15 10.12 0.53
CA PRO A 306 1.30 9.56 1.88
C PRO A 306 0.88 10.57 2.97
N TYR A 307 0.18 10.10 4.00
CA TYR A 307 -0.20 10.90 5.16
C TYR A 307 0.12 10.17 6.48
N VAL A 308 -0.01 10.87 7.60
CA VAL A 308 0.01 10.29 8.95
C VAL A 308 -1.38 10.44 9.59
N LEU A 309 -1.72 9.53 10.49
CA LEU A 309 -2.97 9.60 11.25
C LEU A 309 -2.69 9.82 12.72
N PHE A 310 -3.66 10.39 13.43
CA PHE A 310 -3.60 10.59 14.88
C PHE A 310 -4.77 9.88 15.55
N ALA A 311 -4.51 9.29 16.72
CA ALA A 311 -5.48 8.47 17.44
C ALA A 311 -5.68 8.92 18.89
N ARG A 312 -6.93 8.79 19.36
CA ARG A 312 -7.33 8.92 20.76
C ARG A 312 -7.57 7.54 21.34
N HIS A 313 -7.19 7.35 22.59
CA HIS A 313 -7.50 6.11 23.31
C HIS A 313 -8.50 6.40 24.44
N PRO A 314 -9.81 6.13 24.22
CA PRO A 314 -10.84 6.37 25.22
C PRO A 314 -10.87 5.30 26.32
N ASN A 315 -10.27 4.12 26.09
CA ASN A 315 -10.37 2.97 26.98
C ASN A 315 -9.07 2.15 27.03
N MET A 316 -8.07 2.64 27.78
CA MET A 316 -6.81 1.94 28.04
C MET A 316 -6.74 1.28 29.43
N GLY A 317 -7.87 1.23 30.15
CA GLY A 317 -7.95 0.65 31.49
C GLY A 317 -7.14 1.40 32.55
N ALA A 318 -7.00 0.77 33.71
CA ALA A 318 -6.16 1.28 34.79
C ALA A 318 -4.67 1.16 34.44
N GLY A 319 -3.87 2.17 34.83
CA GLY A 319 -2.42 2.18 34.62
C GLY A 319 -1.95 2.82 33.31
N PHE A 320 -2.84 3.31 32.43
CA PHE A 320 -2.42 4.13 31.29
C PHE A 320 -1.85 5.48 31.80
N PRO A 321 -0.65 5.89 31.36
CA PRO A 321 0.11 6.95 32.06
C PRO A 321 -0.36 8.39 31.75
N VAL A 322 -1.44 8.57 31.00
CA VAL A 322 -2.04 9.89 30.74
C VAL A 322 -3.57 9.85 30.83
N ARG A 323 -4.19 11.01 31.02
CA ARG A 323 -5.66 11.15 31.09
C ARG A 323 -6.30 10.59 29.82
N SER A 324 -7.31 9.72 29.99
CA SER A 324 -8.10 9.18 28.89
C SER A 324 -8.74 10.30 28.06
N GLY A 325 -8.89 10.04 26.75
CA GLY A 325 -9.59 10.92 25.83
C GLY A 325 -8.75 11.97 25.10
N ARG A 326 -7.47 12.17 25.46
CA ARG A 326 -6.56 12.99 24.63
C ARG A 326 -5.96 12.15 23.50
N TRP A 327 -5.74 12.74 22.33
CA TRP A 327 -4.84 12.14 21.34
C TRP A 327 -3.39 12.14 21.83
N ASN A 328 -2.68 11.05 21.54
CA ASN A 328 -1.30 10.85 22.00
C ASN A 328 -0.51 9.82 21.16
N GLU A 329 -1.14 9.24 20.13
CA GLU A 329 -0.56 8.26 19.23
C GLU A 329 -0.67 8.77 17.79
N MET A 330 0.43 8.63 17.04
CA MET A 330 0.53 8.89 15.61
C MET A 330 0.83 7.58 14.89
N VAL A 331 0.07 7.28 13.84
CA VAL A 331 0.20 6.08 13.02
C VAL A 331 0.96 6.44 11.74
N VAL A 332 2.10 5.78 11.52
CA VAL A 332 3.01 6.03 10.40
C VAL A 332 3.07 4.81 9.48
N TYR A 333 2.57 4.98 8.25
CA TYR A 333 2.57 3.94 7.20
C TYR A 333 3.98 3.61 6.70
N GLY A 334 4.17 2.39 6.17
CA GLY A 334 5.49 1.83 5.84
C GLY A 334 6.32 2.65 4.84
N GLN A 335 5.69 3.21 3.80
CA GLN A 335 6.34 4.14 2.87
C GLN A 335 6.89 5.38 3.58
N THR A 336 6.10 5.96 4.50
CA THR A 336 6.49 7.14 5.27
C THR A 336 7.64 6.82 6.24
N GLN A 337 7.68 5.61 6.82
CA GLN A 337 8.77 5.17 7.71
C GLN A 337 10.13 5.27 7.01
N GLU A 338 10.31 4.60 5.85
CA GLU A 338 11.59 4.66 5.11
C GLU A 338 11.88 6.02 4.49
N ALA A 339 10.85 6.78 4.12
CA ALA A 339 11.02 8.07 3.48
C ALA A 339 11.39 9.20 4.45
N LEU A 340 10.96 9.17 5.71
CA LEU A 340 11.05 10.33 6.61
C LEU A 340 11.57 10.04 8.02
N PHE A 341 11.60 8.79 8.48
CA PHE A 341 11.88 8.47 9.87
C PHE A 341 13.27 7.83 10.05
N LEU A 342 13.96 8.28 11.09
CA LEU A 342 15.16 7.65 11.62
C LEU A 342 14.86 7.20 13.05
N THR A 343 15.08 5.91 13.34
CA THR A 343 14.87 5.35 14.66
C THR A 343 16.18 5.28 15.44
N VAL A 344 16.17 5.85 16.64
CA VAL A 344 17.26 5.75 17.63
C VAL A 344 16.74 4.92 18.81
N PRO A 345 17.37 3.79 19.16
CA PRO A 345 16.97 3.03 20.34
C PRO A 345 17.34 3.81 21.62
N LEU A 346 16.55 3.61 22.67
CA LEU A 346 16.80 4.17 24.00
C LEU A 346 16.97 3.01 24.97
N SER A 347 17.92 3.13 25.89
CA SER A 347 18.06 2.23 27.04
C SER A 347 16.91 2.41 28.03
N ASP A 348 16.68 1.42 28.89
CA ASP A 348 15.70 1.52 29.98
C ASP A 348 15.96 2.72 30.92
N GLN A 349 17.23 3.13 31.07
CA GLN A 349 17.58 4.31 31.86
C GLN A 349 17.17 5.60 31.14
N GLU A 350 17.43 5.71 29.83
CA GLU A 350 17.00 6.84 29.01
C GLU A 350 15.47 6.94 28.92
N VAL A 351 14.76 5.81 28.82
CA VAL A 351 13.28 5.78 28.85
C VAL A 351 12.74 6.25 30.21
N LYS A 352 13.41 5.93 31.32
CA LYS A 352 13.05 6.39 32.68
C LYS A 352 13.42 7.86 32.94
N SER A 353 14.50 8.36 32.34
CA SER A 353 14.93 9.76 32.49
C SER A 353 14.31 10.71 31.48
N ALA A 354 13.77 10.20 30.37
CA ALA A 354 13.05 10.99 29.40
C ALA A 354 11.81 11.63 30.04
N ALA A 355 11.74 12.95 29.96
CA ALA A 355 10.63 13.75 30.47
C ALA A 355 9.35 13.60 29.62
N GLN A 356 8.41 14.53 29.74
CA GLN A 356 7.32 14.64 28.77
C GLN A 356 7.92 14.86 27.37
N GLY A 357 7.46 14.04 26.42
CA GLY A 357 7.89 14.12 25.02
C GLY A 357 7.21 15.26 24.24
N PRO A 358 7.37 15.27 22.91
CA PRO A 358 6.81 16.33 22.07
C PRO A 358 5.28 16.22 22.05
N ARG A 359 4.58 17.06 22.82
CA ARG A 359 3.11 17.14 22.80
C ARG A 359 2.63 17.47 21.40
N PHE A 360 1.99 16.51 20.73
CA PHE A 360 1.72 16.61 19.30
C PHE A 360 0.88 17.85 18.93
N GLU A 361 -0.03 18.29 19.82
CA GLU A 361 -0.86 19.49 19.66
C GLU A 361 -0.07 20.80 19.60
N GLN A 362 1.15 20.80 20.16
CA GLN A 362 2.06 21.94 20.16
C GLN A 362 3.05 21.87 18.99
N MET A 363 3.12 20.74 18.28
CA MET A 363 4.21 20.41 17.36
C MET A 363 3.80 20.32 15.89
N ILE A 364 2.50 20.13 15.58
CA ILE A 364 1.96 20.06 14.20
C ILE A 364 2.49 21.19 13.29
N SER A 365 2.39 22.45 13.73
CA SER A 365 2.85 23.61 12.97
C SER A 365 4.37 23.60 12.78
N SER A 366 5.12 23.24 13.83
CA SER A 366 6.57 23.05 13.77
C SER A 366 6.98 21.94 12.79
N TRP A 367 6.16 20.90 12.64
CA TRP A 367 6.39 19.78 11.74
C TRP A 367 5.95 20.05 10.29
N ASN A 368 5.33 21.20 10.03
CA ASN A 368 4.78 21.57 8.72
C ASN A 368 3.75 20.54 8.22
N ILE A 369 2.95 19.98 9.13
CA ILE A 369 1.86 19.07 8.81
C ILE A 369 0.62 19.90 8.45
N VAL A 370 0.08 19.67 7.24
CA VAL A 370 -1.20 20.25 6.83
C VAL A 370 -2.32 19.48 7.53
N VAL A 371 -3.20 20.21 8.20
CA VAL A 371 -4.35 19.67 8.93
C VAL A 371 -5.63 20.21 8.28
N PRO A 372 -6.52 19.37 7.73
CA PRO A 372 -7.72 19.83 7.04
C PRO A 372 -8.76 20.40 8.02
N ALA A 373 -9.78 21.07 7.48
CA ALA A 373 -10.73 21.87 8.25
C ALA A 373 -11.61 21.00 9.16
N GLU A 374 -12.04 19.85 8.62
CA GLU A 374 -12.65 18.73 9.32
C GLU A 374 -11.76 18.34 10.49
N THR A 375 -10.45 18.15 10.25
CA THR A 375 -9.54 17.69 11.30
C THR A 375 -9.43 18.68 12.46
N LYS A 376 -9.41 19.97 12.18
CA LYS A 376 -9.43 21.01 13.20
C LYS A 376 -10.78 21.11 13.95
N ALA A 377 -11.90 20.75 13.32
CA ALA A 377 -13.23 20.88 13.91
C ALA A 377 -13.48 19.87 15.03
N ASP A 378 -13.09 18.62 14.84
CA ASP A 378 -13.24 17.56 15.84
C ASP A 378 -12.29 17.71 17.03
N PHE A 379 -11.05 18.14 16.79
CA PHE A 379 -10.11 18.43 17.87
C PHE A 379 -10.71 19.51 18.79
N ARG A 380 -11.27 20.59 18.22
CA ARG A 380 -12.05 21.58 19.00
C ARG A 380 -13.23 20.95 19.74
N ALA A 381 -13.97 20.03 19.13
CA ALA A 381 -15.09 19.33 19.77
C ALA A 381 -14.66 18.47 20.97
N HIS A 382 -13.40 18.01 21.00
CA HIS A 382 -12.78 17.27 22.11
C HIS A 382 -11.99 18.17 23.08
N GLY A 383 -12.03 19.50 22.90
CA GLY A 383 -11.29 20.46 23.75
C GLY A 383 -9.78 20.53 23.45
N GLU A 384 -9.36 20.05 22.29
CA GLU A 384 -7.97 19.99 21.84
C GLU A 384 -7.69 21.14 20.86
N ASN A 385 -6.77 22.03 21.23
CA ASN A 385 -6.41 23.19 20.40
C ASN A 385 -5.12 22.90 19.61
N ILE A 386 -5.25 22.60 18.31
CA ILE A 386 -4.13 22.67 17.37
C ILE A 386 -3.93 24.14 16.98
N ALA A 387 -2.72 24.65 17.16
CA ALA A 387 -2.29 25.97 16.67
C ALA A 387 -1.79 25.90 15.21
#